data_AF-A0A5C9AAX8-F1
#
_entry.id   AF-A0A5C9AAX8-F1
#
_cell.length_a   1.000
_cell.length_b   1.000
_cell.length_c   1.000
_cell.angle_alpha   90.00
_cell.angle_beta   90.00
_cell.angle_gamma   90.00
#
_symmetry.space_group_name_H-M   'P 1'
#
loop_
_entity.id
_entity.type
_entity.pdbx_description
1 polymer ?
#
loop_
_entity_poly.entity_id
_entity_poly.type
_entity_poly.pdbx_seq_one_letter_code
_entity_poly.pdbx_strand_id
1 'polypeptide(L)'
;MRDYPVEQILRGARHAIEHSEYLPTLNRMHECCQAGLAEFGLPSTRDAYREACNAPSPKAAQRWSHPAVYLAGRDSEWFFLANNTEQKALPVFERHYREYCARVMRGEQLTIPPEQALEHHEAAPLPVEEQLAQLKKLREETGI
;
A
#
# COMPACT_ATOMS: atom_id res chain seq x y z
N MET A 1 -0.64 -3.93 -22.83
CA MET A 1 -0.46 -5.38 -22.59
C MET A 1 0.81 -5.71 -21.80
N ARG A 2 1.97 -5.07 -22.07
CA ARG A 2 3.18 -5.24 -21.23
C ARG A 2 2.99 -4.84 -19.76
N ASP A 3 1.93 -4.08 -19.51
CA ASP A 3 1.54 -3.57 -18.20
C ASP A 3 0.84 -4.60 -17.31
N TYR A 4 0.48 -5.76 -17.83
CA TYR A 4 -0.18 -6.81 -17.06
C TYR A 4 0.81 -7.89 -16.61
N PRO A 5 0.69 -8.39 -15.36
CA PRO A 5 1.39 -9.61 -14.97
C PRO A 5 0.92 -10.78 -15.84
N VAL A 6 1.82 -11.72 -16.09
CA VAL A 6 1.58 -12.87 -16.98
C VAL A 6 0.32 -13.64 -16.59
N GLU A 7 0.10 -13.87 -15.30
CA GLU A 7 -1.08 -14.55 -14.78
C GLU A 7 -2.40 -13.86 -15.17
N GLN A 8 -2.42 -12.53 -15.14
CA GLN A 8 -3.59 -11.74 -15.52
C GLN A 8 -3.84 -11.83 -17.03
N ILE A 9 -2.78 -11.84 -17.84
CA ILE A 9 -2.88 -12.02 -19.30
C ILE A 9 -3.42 -13.42 -19.62
N LEU A 10 -2.88 -14.48 -18.99
CA LEU A 10 -3.33 -15.85 -19.23
C LEU A 10 -4.78 -16.06 -18.83
N ARG A 11 -5.21 -15.53 -17.68
CA ARG A 11 -6.63 -15.57 -17.27
C ARG A 11 -7.53 -14.76 -18.20
N GLY A 12 -7.14 -13.52 -18.52
CA GLY A 12 -7.89 -12.67 -19.44
C GLY A 12 -8.04 -13.32 -20.82
N ALA A 13 -6.99 -13.97 -21.32
CA ALA A 13 -6.98 -14.69 -22.59
C ALA A 13 -7.94 -15.87 -22.55
N ARG A 14 -7.87 -16.70 -21.50
CA ARG A 14 -8.78 -17.82 -21.30
C ARG A 14 -10.23 -17.34 -21.27
N HIS A 15 -10.54 -16.32 -20.47
CA HIS A 15 -11.89 -15.77 -20.39
C HIS A 15 -12.37 -15.23 -21.75
N ALA A 16 -11.51 -14.51 -22.47
CA ALA A 16 -11.86 -13.97 -23.78
C ALA A 16 -12.11 -15.09 -24.80
N ILE A 17 -11.34 -16.17 -24.79
CA ILE A 17 -11.53 -17.34 -25.67
C ILE A 17 -12.83 -18.07 -25.33
N GLU A 18 -13.12 -18.28 -24.04
CA GLU A 18 -14.32 -19.01 -23.60
C GLU A 18 -15.63 -18.24 -23.88
N HIS A 19 -15.57 -16.90 -23.92
CA HIS A 19 -16.76 -16.05 -23.98
C HIS A 19 -16.88 -15.23 -25.27
N SER A 20 -16.04 -15.49 -26.29
CA SER A 20 -16.13 -14.82 -27.59
C SER A 20 -16.43 -15.83 -28.68
N GLU A 21 -17.41 -15.51 -29.53
CA GLU A 21 -17.78 -16.35 -30.69
C GLU A 21 -16.68 -16.35 -31.78
N TYR A 22 -15.88 -15.28 -31.84
CA TYR A 22 -14.77 -15.08 -32.77
C TYR A 22 -13.51 -14.63 -32.01
N LEU A 23 -12.38 -14.52 -32.73
CA LEU A 23 -11.14 -14.00 -32.16
C LEU A 23 -11.38 -12.62 -31.52
N PRO A 24 -11.10 -12.43 -30.22
CA PRO A 24 -11.41 -11.20 -29.53
C PRO A 24 -10.56 -10.04 -30.05
N THR A 25 -11.12 -8.83 -29.97
CA THR A 25 -10.35 -7.61 -30.22
C THR A 25 -9.35 -7.36 -29.08
N LEU A 26 -8.32 -6.56 -29.34
CA LEU A 26 -7.38 -6.14 -28.30
C LEU A 26 -8.06 -5.39 -27.15
N ASN A 27 -9.11 -4.60 -27.44
CA ASN A 27 -9.87 -3.90 -26.42
C ASN A 27 -10.64 -4.88 -25.52
N ARG A 28 -11.31 -5.87 -26.13
CA ARG A 28 -12.00 -6.92 -25.38
C ARG A 28 -11.04 -7.71 -24.49
N MET A 29 -9.86 -8.02 -25.02
CA MET A 29 -8.82 -8.69 -24.25
C MET A 29 -8.33 -7.84 -23.05
N HIS A 30 -8.25 -6.52 -23.21
CA HIS A 30 -7.92 -5.62 -22.10
C HIS A 30 -8.99 -5.63 -20.99
N GLU A 31 -10.26 -5.58 -21.36
CA GLU A 31 -11.39 -5.71 -20.44
C GLU A 31 -11.34 -7.04 -19.67
N CYS A 32 -11.07 -8.15 -20.36
CA CYS A 32 -10.97 -9.47 -19.73
C CYS A 32 -9.79 -9.55 -18.75
N CYS A 33 -8.64 -8.96 -19.08
CA CYS A 33 -7.52 -8.84 -18.14
C CYS A 33 -7.92 -8.03 -16.90
N GLN A 34 -8.61 -6.90 -17.05
CA GLN A 34 -9.06 -6.06 -15.93
C GLN A 34 -10.09 -6.77 -15.05
N ALA A 35 -11.05 -7.48 -15.64
CA ALA A 35 -12.06 -8.25 -14.93
C ALA A 35 -11.43 -9.32 -14.02
N GLY A 36 -10.31 -9.91 -14.47
CA GLY A 36 -9.57 -10.90 -13.69
C GLY A 36 -8.98 -10.40 -12.36
N LEU A 37 -8.90 -9.09 -12.10
CA LEU A 37 -8.54 -8.56 -10.78
C LEU A 37 -9.75 -8.56 -9.82
N ALA A 38 -10.90 -8.14 -10.33
CA ALA A 38 -12.13 -8.02 -9.53
C ALA A 38 -12.59 -9.37 -8.97
N GLU A 39 -12.35 -10.48 -9.70
CA GLU A 39 -12.61 -11.85 -9.23
C GLU A 39 -11.85 -12.21 -7.94
N PHE A 40 -10.71 -11.57 -7.67
CA PHE A 40 -9.92 -11.75 -6.45
C PHE A 40 -10.17 -10.66 -5.40
N GLY A 41 -11.17 -9.80 -5.62
CA GLY A 41 -11.41 -8.63 -4.77
C GLY A 41 -10.29 -7.58 -4.84
N LEU A 42 -9.44 -7.63 -5.87
CA LEU A 42 -8.38 -6.65 -6.08
C LEU A 42 -8.93 -5.42 -6.79
N PRO A 43 -8.81 -4.21 -6.22
CA PRO A 43 -9.20 -2.98 -6.91
C PRO A 43 -8.29 -2.69 -8.11
N SER A 44 -8.72 -1.77 -8.97
CA SER A 44 -7.87 -1.26 -10.05
C SER A 44 -6.61 -0.58 -9.48
N THR A 45 -5.50 -0.57 -10.22
CA THR A 45 -4.25 0.06 -9.76
C THR A 45 -4.45 1.52 -9.34
N ARG A 46 -5.28 2.27 -10.08
CA ARG A 46 -5.51 3.69 -9.78
C ARG A 46 -6.36 3.88 -8.51
N ASP A 47 -7.35 3.01 -8.29
CA ASP A 47 -8.18 3.06 -7.09
C ASP A 47 -7.38 2.62 -5.86
N ALA A 48 -6.59 1.55 -5.99
CA ALA A 48 -5.63 1.10 -4.97
C ALA A 48 -4.65 2.21 -4.56
N TYR A 49 -4.08 2.90 -5.55
CA TYR A 49 -3.16 4.01 -5.32
C TYR A 49 -3.85 5.16 -4.58
N ARG A 50 -5.05 5.54 -5.00
CA ARG A 50 -5.84 6.61 -4.35
C ARG A 50 -6.17 6.24 -2.91
N GLU A 51 -6.55 4.99 -2.65
CA GLU A 51 -6.79 4.49 -1.30
C GLU A 51 -5.52 4.57 -0.44
N ALA A 52 -4.38 4.12 -0.96
CA ALA A 52 -3.08 4.19 -0.27
C ALA A 52 -2.68 5.62 0.12
N CYS A 53 -2.85 6.57 -0.81
CA CYS A 53 -2.57 8.00 -0.57
C CYS A 53 -3.53 8.61 0.48
N ASN A 54 -4.82 8.28 0.41
CA ASN A 54 -5.85 8.91 1.26
C ASN A 54 -6.01 8.25 2.63
N ALA A 55 -5.45 7.06 2.86
CA ALA A 55 -5.62 6.36 4.13
C ALA A 55 -5.04 7.19 5.31
N PRO A 56 -5.77 7.36 6.43
CA PRO A 56 -5.23 8.05 7.59
C PRO A 56 -4.22 7.17 8.35
N SER A 57 -3.38 7.80 9.17
CA SER A 57 -2.52 7.09 10.12
C SER A 57 -3.30 6.77 11.40
N PRO A 58 -3.05 5.60 12.05
CA PRO A 58 -2.11 4.55 11.66
C PRO A 58 -2.65 3.68 10.51
N LYS A 59 -1.77 3.39 9.53
CA LYS A 59 -2.14 2.71 8.27
C LYS A 59 -2.55 1.25 8.49
N ALA A 60 -1.98 0.57 9.48
CA ALA A 60 -2.26 -0.84 9.74
C ALA A 60 -3.66 -1.09 10.33
N ALA A 61 -4.20 -0.15 11.12
CA ALA A 61 -5.57 -0.21 11.62
C ALA A 61 -6.67 0.14 10.60
N GLN A 62 -6.30 0.60 9.40
CA GLN A 62 -7.29 1.00 8.39
C GLN A 62 -7.99 -0.21 7.76
N ARG A 63 -9.22 0.02 7.30
CA ARG A 63 -9.97 -0.95 6.50
C ARG A 63 -9.56 -0.85 5.04
N TRP A 64 -8.63 -1.71 4.65
CA TRP A 64 -8.18 -1.82 3.28
C TRP A 64 -9.15 -2.63 2.43
N SER A 65 -9.39 -2.19 1.20
CA SER A 65 -10.17 -2.93 0.21
C SER A 65 -9.58 -4.32 -0.05
N HIS A 66 -8.25 -4.41 -0.09
CA HIS A 66 -7.51 -5.66 -0.15
C HIS A 66 -6.15 -5.52 0.54
N PRO A 67 -5.64 -6.55 1.25
CA PRO A 67 -4.30 -6.52 1.86
C PRO A 67 -3.15 -6.17 0.90
N ALA A 68 -3.31 -6.49 -0.38
CA ALA A 68 -2.38 -6.10 -1.45
C ALA A 68 -2.17 -4.57 -1.54
N VAL A 69 -3.22 -3.78 -1.28
CA VAL A 69 -3.13 -2.31 -1.31
C VAL A 69 -2.26 -1.81 -0.16
N TYR A 70 -2.47 -2.33 1.04
CA TYR A 70 -1.64 -2.00 2.19
C TYR A 70 -0.17 -2.36 1.97
N LEU A 71 0.10 -3.59 1.53
CA LEU A 71 1.47 -4.08 1.36
C LEU A 71 2.20 -3.32 0.24
N ALA A 72 1.50 -3.03 -0.87
CA ALA A 72 2.05 -2.21 -1.94
C ALA A 72 2.37 -0.79 -1.45
N GLY A 73 1.46 -0.19 -0.68
CA GLY A 73 1.67 1.15 -0.14
C GLY A 73 2.81 1.21 0.89
N ARG A 74 2.96 0.17 1.73
CA ARG A 74 4.07 0.04 2.68
C ARG A 74 5.41 -0.05 1.96
N ASP A 75 5.50 -0.93 0.96
CA ASP A 75 6.74 -1.15 0.21
C ASP A 75 7.07 0.01 -0.74
N SER A 76 6.09 0.88 -1.02
CA SER A 76 6.26 2.15 -1.75
C SER A 76 6.55 3.34 -0.84
N GLU A 77 6.69 3.11 0.48
CA GLU A 77 6.89 4.10 1.53
C GLU A 77 5.76 5.14 1.65
N TRP A 78 5.01 5.11 2.76
CA TRP A 78 3.89 6.02 3.00
C TRP A 78 4.26 7.51 2.88
N PHE A 79 5.45 7.88 3.37
CA PHE A 79 5.95 9.25 3.26
C PHE A 79 6.21 9.64 1.79
N PHE A 80 6.80 8.74 1.00
CA PHE A 80 7.04 8.98 -0.42
C PHE A 80 5.73 9.18 -1.18
N LEU A 81 4.74 8.32 -0.94
CA LEU A 81 3.41 8.42 -1.54
C LEU A 81 2.66 9.70 -1.17
N ALA A 82 2.86 10.22 0.06
CA ALA A 82 2.18 11.43 0.52
C ALA A 82 2.84 12.73 0.03
N ASN A 83 4.15 12.72 -0.21
CA ASN A 83 4.92 13.94 -0.50
C ASN A 83 5.32 14.11 -1.98
N ASN A 84 5.02 13.14 -2.84
CA ASN A 84 5.35 13.20 -4.26
C ASN A 84 4.10 13.31 -5.13
N THR A 85 4.28 13.84 -6.35
CA THR A 85 3.20 13.92 -7.33
C THR A 85 2.84 12.53 -7.86
N GLU A 86 1.59 12.37 -8.30
CA GLU A 86 1.09 11.12 -8.88
C GLU A 86 2.00 10.61 -10.02
N GLN A 87 2.51 11.51 -10.88
CA GLN A 87 3.41 11.14 -11.97
C GLN A 87 4.70 10.43 -11.51
N LYS A 88 5.19 10.74 -10.31
CA LYS A 88 6.40 10.12 -9.74
C LYS A 88 6.07 8.92 -8.85
N ALA A 89 5.03 9.03 -8.03
CA ALA A 89 4.69 8.03 -7.03
C ALA A 89 3.90 6.84 -7.60
N LEU A 90 3.01 7.08 -8.57
CA LEU A 90 2.16 6.03 -9.15
C LEU A 90 2.97 4.89 -9.80
N PRO A 91 4.03 5.13 -10.61
CA PRO A 91 4.78 4.03 -11.21
C PRO A 91 5.49 3.14 -10.18
N VAL A 92 5.95 3.72 -9.07
CA VAL A 92 6.59 2.98 -7.97
C VAL A 92 5.55 2.11 -7.27
N PHE A 93 4.41 2.69 -6.92
CA PHE A 93 3.30 1.96 -6.32
C PHE A 93 2.78 0.84 -7.22
N GLU A 94 2.58 1.15 -8.50
CA GLU A 94 2.06 0.22 -9.48
C GLU A 94 2.95 -1.01 -9.61
N ARG A 95 4.28 -0.85 -9.60
CA ARG A 95 5.21 -1.98 -9.62
C ARG A 95 4.98 -2.93 -8.43
N HIS A 96 4.95 -2.39 -7.22
CA HIS A 96 4.70 -3.19 -6.01
C HIS A 96 3.31 -3.82 -6.03
N TYR A 97 2.28 -3.06 -6.40
CA TYR A 97 0.91 -3.55 -6.48
C TYR A 97 0.77 -4.70 -7.46
N ARG A 98 1.39 -4.62 -8.64
CA ARG A 98 1.39 -5.71 -9.63
C ARG A 98 2.02 -7.00 -9.10
N GLU A 99 3.12 -6.90 -8.35
CA GLU A 99 3.78 -8.05 -7.71
C GLU A 99 2.84 -8.72 -6.70
N TYR A 100 2.14 -7.94 -5.88
CA TYR A 100 1.15 -8.45 -4.93
C TYR A 100 -0.08 -9.05 -5.62
N CYS A 101 -0.60 -8.42 -6.68
CA CYS A 101 -1.67 -8.98 -7.50
C CYS A 101 -1.27 -10.34 -8.09
N ALA A 102 -0.06 -10.48 -8.62
CA ALA A 102 0.44 -11.74 -9.16
C ALA A 102 0.58 -12.84 -8.09
N ARG A 103 0.93 -12.49 -6.85
CA ARG A 103 0.94 -13.42 -5.71
C ARG A 103 -0.46 -13.92 -5.37
N VAL A 104 -1.42 -13.01 -5.26
CA VAL A 104 -2.83 -13.34 -4.99
C VAL A 104 -3.41 -14.22 -6.10
N MET A 105 -3.12 -13.91 -7.37
CA MET A 105 -3.60 -14.70 -8.50
C MET A 105 -3.06 -16.14 -8.51
N ARG A 106 -1.87 -16.37 -7.92
CA ARG A 106 -1.28 -17.70 -7.69
C ARG A 106 -1.87 -18.44 -6.48
N GLY A 107 -2.82 -17.83 -5.77
CA GLY A 107 -3.50 -18.40 -4.61
C GLY A 107 -2.86 -18.04 -3.27
N GLU A 108 -1.93 -17.08 -3.23
CA GLU A 108 -1.34 -16.65 -1.97
C GLU A 108 -2.30 -15.77 -1.17
N GLN A 109 -2.47 -16.07 0.12
CA GLN A 109 -3.24 -15.25 1.06
C GLN A 109 -2.34 -14.20 1.70
N LEU A 110 -2.61 -12.94 1.40
CA LEU A 110 -1.88 -11.81 1.95
C LEU A 110 -2.47 -11.39 3.29
N THR A 111 -1.63 -11.22 4.30
CA THR A 111 -2.02 -10.74 5.63
C THR A 111 -1.38 -9.40 5.93
N ILE A 112 -2.14 -8.49 6.52
CA ILE A 112 -1.62 -7.23 7.05
C ILE A 112 -0.99 -7.54 8.41
N PRO A 113 0.30 -7.23 8.62
CA PRO A 113 0.92 -7.39 9.94
C PRO A 113 0.15 -6.55 10.98
N PRO A 114 -0.16 -7.10 12.15
CA PRO A 114 -0.68 -6.30 13.25
C PRO A 114 0.36 -5.24 13.62
N GLU A 115 -0.11 -4.10 14.10
CA GLU A 115 0.76 -3.01 14.54
C GLU A 115 1.84 -3.56 15.48
N GLN A 116 3.11 -3.40 15.10
CA GLN A 116 4.17 -3.40 16.09
C GLN A 116 3.88 -2.17 16.94
N ALA A 117 3.33 -2.38 18.14
CA ALA A 117 3.17 -1.32 19.11
C ALA A 117 4.54 -0.65 19.24
N LEU A 118 4.68 0.57 18.72
CA LEU A 118 5.83 1.40 19.06
C LEU A 118 5.78 1.48 20.57
N GLU A 119 6.82 0.96 21.24
CA GLU A 119 6.98 1.10 22.68
C GLU A 119 6.96 2.60 22.95
N HIS A 120 5.80 3.11 23.36
CA HIS A 120 5.71 4.44 23.94
C HIS A 120 6.43 4.29 25.27
N HIS A 121 7.72 4.58 25.27
CA HIS A 121 8.35 5.13 26.45
C HIS A 121 7.64 6.47 26.70
N GLU A 122 6.48 6.42 27.36
CA GLU A 122 6.03 7.55 28.14
C GLU A 122 7.17 7.81 29.12
N ALA A 123 8.00 8.80 28.80
CA ALA A 123 8.94 9.33 29.75
C ALA A 123 8.09 9.83 30.91
N ALA A 124 8.06 9.07 32.00
CA ALA A 124 7.40 9.49 33.22
C ALA A 124 7.93 10.90 33.53
N PRO A 125 7.07 11.91 33.71
CA PRO A 125 7.55 13.24 34.02
C PRO A 125 8.39 13.15 35.29
N LEU A 126 9.64 13.62 35.21
CA LEU A 126 10.53 13.68 36.37
C LEU A 126 9.79 14.38 37.52
N PRO A 127 9.91 13.92 38.77
CA PRO A 127 9.33 14.61 39.90
C PRO A 127 9.80 16.08 39.93
N VAL A 128 8.93 16.98 40.36
CA VAL A 128 9.11 18.44 40.27
C VAL A 128 10.44 18.91 40.86
N GLU A 129 10.94 18.25 41.92
CA GLU A 129 12.22 18.55 42.56
C GLU A 129 13.42 18.28 41.62
N GLU A 130 13.39 17.17 40.89
CA GLU A 130 14.44 16.80 39.94
C GLU A 130 14.40 17.70 38.70
N GLN A 131 13.20 18.10 38.24
CA GLN A 131 13.05 19.09 37.16
C GLN A 131 13.66 20.44 37.54
N LEU A 132 13.42 20.92 38.76
CA LEU A 132 14.00 22.17 39.28
C LEU A 132 15.53 22.09 39.40
N ALA A 133 16.07 20.95 39.84
CA ALA A 133 17.51 20.74 39.92
C ALA A 133 18.16 20.74 38.53
N GLN A 134 17.55 20.09 37.55
CA GLN A 134 18.05 20.10 36.17
C GLN A 134 17.94 21.48 35.52
N LEU A 135 16.86 22.23 35.75
CA LEU A 135 16.71 23.60 35.27
C LEU A 135 17.76 24.54 35.88
N LYS A 136 18.07 24.40 37.18
CA LYS A 136 19.16 25.19 37.81
C LYS A 136 20.51 24.87 37.20
N LYS A 137 20.81 23.58 37.01
CA LYS A 137 22.07 23.14 36.40
C LYS A 137 22.21 23.66 34.96
N LEU A 138 21.13 23.59 34.17
CA LEU A 138 21.09 24.16 32.81
C LEU A 138 21.34 25.68 32.81
N ARG A 139 20.76 26.42 33.76
CA ARG A 139 20.97 27.88 33.89
C ARG A 139 22.40 28.24 34.27
N GLU A 140 23.01 27.46 35.16
CA GLU A 140 24.43 27.62 35.52
C GLU A 140 25.36 27.33 34.33
N GLU A 141 25.04 26.33 33.51
CA GLU A 141 25.83 25.95 32.33
C GLU A 141 25.66 26.92 31.13
N THR A 142 24.49 27.53 30.97
CA THR A 142 24.20 28.46 29.84
C THR A 142 24.37 29.94 30.18
N GLY A 143 24.63 30.30 31.44
CA GLY A 143 25.03 31.66 31.83
C GLY A 143 23.95 32.72 31.63
N ILE A 144 22.67 32.39 31.87
CA ILE A 144 21.54 33.34 31.93
C ILE A 144 20.86 33.33 33.31
#